data_AF-A0A655AQ88-F1
#
_entry.id   AF-A0A655AQ88-F1
#
_cell.length_a   1.000
_cell.length_b   1.000
_cell.length_c   1.000
_cell.angle_alpha   90.00
_cell.angle_beta   90.00
_cell.angle_gamma   90.00
#
_symmetry.space_group_name_H-M   'P 1'
#
loop_
_entity.id
_entity.type
_entity.pdbx_description
1 polymer ?
#
loop_
_entity_poly.entity_id
_entity_poly.type
_entity_poly.pdbx_seq_one_letter_code
_entity_poly.pdbx_strand_id
1 'polypeptide(L)'
;MIKAGAATEVELKERKHRIEDAVRNAKAAVEEGIVAGGGVTLLQAAPTLDELKLEGDEATGANIVKVALEAPLKQIAFNSGLEPGVVAEKVRNLPAGHGLNAQTGVYEDLLAAGVADPVKVTRSALQNAASIAGLFLTTEAVVADKPEKEKASVPGGGDMGGMDF
;
A
#
# COMPACT_ATOMS: atom_id res chain seq x y z
N MET A 1 26.81 7.59 2.38
CA MET A 1 26.10 6.67 3.29
C MET A 1 25.87 7.38 4.61
N ILE A 2 24.63 7.40 5.10
CA ILE A 2 24.30 7.94 6.42
C ILE A 2 24.45 6.79 7.42
N LYS A 3 25.27 6.98 8.46
CA LYS A 3 25.46 5.96 9.52
C LYS A 3 24.37 6.15 10.58
N ALA A 4 23.53 5.12 10.80
CA ALA A 4 22.54 5.10 11.87
C ALA A 4 23.16 4.60 13.17
N GLY A 5 22.73 5.15 14.31
CA GLY A 5 23.07 4.66 15.65
C GLY A 5 21.80 4.53 16.51
N ALA A 6 21.77 3.55 17.41
CA ALA A 6 20.69 3.33 18.36
C ALA A 6 21.18 2.56 19.60
N ALA A 7 20.37 2.53 20.65
CA ALA A 7 20.71 1.88 21.93
C ALA A 7 20.55 0.35 21.88
N THR A 8 19.65 -0.15 21.03
CA THR A 8 19.43 -1.58 20.81
C THR A 8 19.54 -1.95 19.33
N GLU A 9 19.81 -3.23 19.04
CA GLU A 9 19.91 -3.72 17.66
C GLU A 9 18.59 -3.60 16.89
N VAL A 10 17.47 -3.83 17.58
CA VAL A 10 16.13 -3.72 16.99
C VAL A 10 15.86 -2.29 16.53
N GLU A 11 16.12 -1.30 17.39
CA GLU A 11 16.01 0.13 17.04
C GLU A 11 16.99 0.53 15.95
N LEU A 12 18.22 -0.01 15.97
CA LEU A 12 19.22 0.29 14.95
C LEU A 12 18.75 -0.14 13.57
N LYS A 13 18.18 -1.34 13.48
CA LYS A 13 17.68 -1.91 12.23
C LYS A 13 16.50 -1.11 11.69
N GLU A 14 15.53 -0.79 12.55
CA GLU A 14 14.38 0.04 12.20
C GLU A 14 14.79 1.44 11.72
N ARG A 15 15.68 2.11 12.47
CA ARG A 15 16.16 3.45 12.13
C ARG A 15 16.96 3.48 10.84
N LYS A 16 17.78 2.45 10.62
CA LYS A 16 18.53 2.29 9.36
C LYS A 16 17.59 2.15 8.18
N HIS A 17 16.58 1.28 8.28
CA HIS A 17 15.60 1.08 7.21
C HIS A 17 14.83 2.37 6.90
N ARG A 18 14.36 3.11 7.93
CA ARG A 18 13.71 4.41 7.73
C ARG A 18 14.58 5.43 6.98
N ILE A 19 15.88 5.48 7.29
CA ILE A 19 16.81 6.38 6.60
C ILE A 19 16.99 5.96 5.14
N GLU A 20 17.12 4.66 4.87
CA GLU A 20 17.25 4.15 3.51
C GLU A 20 16.01 4.44 2.67
N ASP A 21 14.81 4.26 3.24
CA ASP A 21 13.54 4.58 2.59
C ASP A 21 13.39 6.08 2.33
N ALA A 22 13.73 6.93 3.30
CA ALA A 22 13.70 8.38 3.13
C ALA A 22 14.64 8.85 1.99
N VAL A 23 15.85 8.28 1.92
CA VAL A 23 16.80 8.60 0.83
C VAL A 23 16.27 8.15 -0.53
N ARG A 24 15.63 6.97 -0.61
CA ARG A 24 15.02 6.49 -1.86
C ARG A 24 13.85 7.37 -2.30
N ASN A 25 12.99 7.76 -1.37
CA ASN A 25 11.86 8.65 -1.65
C ASN A 25 12.34 10.03 -2.11
N ALA A 26 13.35 10.60 -1.46
CA ALA A 26 13.93 11.88 -1.88
C ALA A 26 14.51 11.81 -3.31
N LYS A 27 15.19 10.71 -3.66
CA LYS A 27 15.68 10.49 -5.04
C LYS A 27 14.52 10.40 -6.04
N ALA A 28 13.50 9.62 -5.73
CA ALA A 28 12.31 9.48 -6.58
C ALA A 28 11.59 10.82 -6.78
N ALA A 29 11.53 11.66 -5.73
CA ALA A 29 10.95 12.99 -5.80
C ALA A 29 11.75 13.94 -6.70
N VAL A 30 13.08 13.84 -6.70
CA VAL A 30 13.94 14.63 -7.61
C VAL A 30 13.76 14.19 -9.07
N GLU A 31 13.51 12.91 -9.32
CA GLU A 31 13.38 12.36 -10.68
C GLU A 31 12.06 12.74 -11.35
N GLU A 32 10.93 12.61 -10.65
CA GLU A 32 9.58 12.76 -11.25
C GLU A 32 8.70 13.80 -10.54
N GLY A 33 9.21 14.48 -9.52
CA GLY A 33 8.45 15.45 -8.73
C GLY A 33 7.64 14.82 -7.59
N ILE A 34 6.79 15.64 -6.99
CA ILE A 34 5.94 15.29 -5.83
C ILE A 34 4.48 15.61 -6.11
N VAL A 35 3.59 14.89 -5.42
CA VAL A 35 2.14 15.08 -5.42
C VAL A 35 1.61 15.06 -4.00
N ALA A 36 0.36 15.50 -3.81
CA ALA A 36 -0.31 15.43 -2.52
C ALA A 36 -0.40 13.97 -2.05
N GLY A 37 0.09 13.69 -0.84
CA GLY A 37 0.19 12.34 -0.32
C GLY A 37 -1.14 11.80 0.21
N GLY A 38 -1.05 10.83 1.12
CA GLY A 38 -2.21 10.33 1.88
C GLY A 38 -3.25 9.60 1.02
N GLY A 39 -2.87 9.13 -0.18
CA GLY A 39 -3.79 8.51 -1.13
C GLY A 39 -4.76 9.48 -1.83
N VAL A 40 -4.66 10.79 -1.55
CA VAL A 40 -5.55 11.82 -2.10
C VAL A 40 -5.38 11.96 -3.61
N THR A 41 -4.13 11.96 -4.08
CA THR A 41 -3.84 12.08 -5.52
C THR A 41 -4.49 10.96 -6.34
N LEU A 42 -4.49 9.72 -5.83
CA LEU A 42 -5.12 8.59 -6.52
C LEU A 42 -6.64 8.76 -6.60
N LEU A 43 -7.28 9.12 -5.47
CA LEU A 43 -8.72 9.38 -5.43
C LEU A 43 -9.13 10.52 -6.36
N GLN A 44 -8.39 11.63 -6.35
CA GLN A 44 -8.70 12.81 -7.15
C GLN A 44 -8.38 12.63 -8.64
N ALA A 45 -7.49 11.69 -9.00
CA ALA A 45 -7.24 11.32 -10.38
C ALA A 45 -8.32 10.39 -10.96
N ALA A 46 -9.09 9.68 -10.12
CA ALA A 46 -10.08 8.69 -10.54
C ALA A 46 -11.12 9.19 -11.57
N PRO A 47 -11.61 10.46 -11.54
CA PRO A 47 -12.55 10.97 -12.55
C PRO A 47 -11.99 10.99 -13.97
N THR A 48 -10.66 11.00 -14.17
CA THR A 48 -10.06 10.95 -15.52
C THR A 48 -10.39 9.65 -16.26
N LEU A 49 -10.75 8.58 -15.54
CA LEU A 49 -11.20 7.33 -16.14
C LEU A 49 -12.58 7.49 -16.83
N ASP A 50 -13.39 8.47 -16.43
CA ASP A 50 -14.70 8.74 -17.04
C ASP A 50 -14.57 9.39 -18.43
N GLU A 51 -13.38 9.88 -18.79
CA GLU A 51 -13.09 10.40 -20.13
C GLU A 51 -12.84 9.28 -21.15
N LEU A 52 -12.61 8.05 -20.68
CA LEU A 52 -12.42 6.88 -21.53
C LEU A 52 -13.76 6.42 -22.10
N LYS A 53 -13.83 6.27 -23.42
CA LYS A 53 -15.01 5.73 -24.12
C LYS A 53 -14.91 4.20 -24.17
N LEU A 54 -15.40 3.54 -23.13
CA LEU A 54 -15.35 2.09 -22.95
C LEU A 54 -16.77 1.51 -22.87
N GLU A 55 -16.92 0.27 -23.32
CA GLU A 55 -18.21 -0.45 -23.30
C GLU A 55 -18.03 -1.87 -22.73
N GLY A 56 -19.14 -2.47 -22.28
CA GLY A 56 -19.13 -3.86 -21.79
C GLY A 56 -18.13 -4.12 -20.66
N ASP A 57 -17.34 -5.18 -20.82
CA ASP A 57 -16.37 -5.63 -19.81
C ASP A 57 -15.20 -4.64 -19.61
N GLU A 58 -14.85 -3.86 -20.63
CA GLU A 58 -13.82 -2.82 -20.52
C GLU A 58 -14.26 -1.71 -19.56
N ALA A 59 -15.53 -1.29 -19.63
CA ALA A 59 -16.10 -0.32 -18.70
C ALA A 59 -16.14 -0.87 -17.27
N THR A 60 -16.41 -2.17 -17.11
CA THR A 60 -16.33 -2.86 -15.81
C THR A 60 -14.89 -2.83 -15.27
N GLY A 61 -13.90 -3.10 -16.11
CA GLY A 61 -12.48 -3.02 -15.76
C GLY A 61 -12.07 -1.61 -15.28
N ALA A 62 -12.47 -0.56 -15.99
CA ALA A 62 -12.22 0.81 -15.58
C ALA A 62 -12.87 1.13 -14.21
N ASN A 63 -14.09 0.64 -13.97
CA ASN A 63 -14.77 0.82 -12.69
C ASN A 63 -14.05 0.11 -11.53
N ILE A 64 -13.48 -1.08 -11.77
CA ILE A 64 -12.63 -1.78 -10.77
C ILE A 64 -11.46 -0.89 -10.36
N VAL A 65 -10.75 -0.30 -11.34
CA VAL A 65 -9.64 0.61 -11.06
C VAL A 65 -10.14 1.84 -10.30
N LYS A 66 -11.25 2.45 -10.73
CA LYS A 66 -11.85 3.63 -10.08
C LYS A 66 -12.11 3.40 -8.59
N VAL A 67 -12.71 2.26 -8.24
CA VAL A 67 -12.97 1.88 -6.85
C VAL A 67 -11.67 1.59 -6.09
N ALA A 68 -10.70 0.94 -6.73
CA ALA A 68 -9.41 0.61 -6.11
C ALA A 68 -8.57 1.84 -5.77
N LEU A 69 -8.66 2.92 -6.56
CA LEU A 69 -7.94 4.18 -6.32
C LEU A 69 -8.31 4.86 -4.98
N GLU A 70 -9.47 4.54 -4.41
CA GLU A 70 -9.91 5.07 -3.12
C GLU A 70 -9.35 4.30 -1.93
N ALA A 71 -8.92 3.05 -2.16
CA ALA A 71 -8.51 2.14 -1.10
C ALA A 71 -7.34 2.67 -0.25
N PRO A 72 -6.29 3.30 -0.81
CA PRO A 72 -5.18 3.83 -0.02
C PRO A 72 -5.63 4.90 0.99
N LEU A 73 -6.43 5.87 0.56
CA LEU A 73 -6.96 6.90 1.47
C LEU A 73 -7.86 6.28 2.54
N LYS A 74 -8.75 5.36 2.15
CA LYS A 74 -9.66 4.67 3.06
C LYS A 74 -8.90 3.89 4.12
N GLN A 75 -7.83 3.19 3.74
CA GLN A 75 -7.00 2.44 4.68
C GLN A 75 -6.27 3.36 5.66
N ILE A 76 -5.74 4.50 5.18
CA ILE A 76 -5.09 5.50 6.04
C ILE A 76 -6.11 6.08 7.03
N ALA A 77 -7.30 6.44 6.56
CA ALA A 77 -8.37 6.96 7.41
C ALA A 77 -8.80 5.95 8.48
N PHE A 78 -8.96 4.68 8.10
CA PHE A 78 -9.28 3.59 9.03
C PHE A 78 -8.21 3.45 10.12
N ASN A 79 -6.93 3.43 9.73
CA ASN A 79 -5.82 3.33 10.67
C ASN A 79 -5.72 4.54 11.61
N SER A 80 -6.25 5.68 11.20
CA SER A 80 -6.39 6.90 12.01
C SER A 80 -7.67 6.96 12.84
N GLY A 81 -8.49 5.90 12.86
CA GLY A 81 -9.73 5.83 13.64
C GLY A 81 -10.89 6.67 13.08
N LEU A 82 -10.86 6.97 11.78
CA LEU A 82 -11.91 7.73 11.08
C LEU A 82 -12.72 6.82 10.17
N GLU A 83 -13.97 7.21 9.90
CA GLU A 83 -14.85 6.49 8.99
C GLU A 83 -14.40 6.62 7.52
N PRO A 84 -13.92 5.54 6.88
CA PRO A 84 -13.24 5.63 5.57
C PRO A 84 -14.11 6.18 4.45
N GLY A 85 -15.39 5.77 4.41
CA GLY A 85 -16.34 6.24 3.40
C GLY A 85 -16.60 7.74 3.51
N VAL A 86 -16.79 8.24 4.73
CA VAL A 86 -17.03 9.66 5.00
C VAL A 86 -15.81 10.49 4.60
N VAL A 87 -14.61 10.01 4.90
CA VAL A 87 -13.36 10.70 4.53
C VAL A 87 -13.19 10.74 3.01
N ALA A 88 -13.38 9.61 2.33
CA ALA A 88 -13.24 9.55 0.86
C ALA A 88 -14.23 10.49 0.16
N GLU A 89 -15.50 10.50 0.59
CA GLU A 89 -16.52 11.40 0.03
C GLU A 89 -16.21 12.87 0.31
N LYS A 90 -15.69 13.19 1.49
CA LYS A 90 -15.28 14.57 1.79
C LYS A 90 -14.11 15.00 0.91
N VAL A 91 -13.07 14.19 0.78
CA VAL A 91 -11.87 14.51 -0.02
C VAL A 91 -12.20 14.66 -1.51
N ARG A 92 -13.13 13.87 -2.06
CA ARG A 92 -13.60 14.02 -3.44
C ARG A 92 -14.13 15.41 -3.76
N ASN A 93 -14.76 16.07 -2.78
CA ASN A 93 -15.40 17.37 -2.95
C ASN A 93 -14.47 18.54 -2.57
N LEU A 94 -13.22 18.27 -2.22
CA LEU A 94 -12.22 19.30 -1.91
C LEU A 94 -11.44 19.73 -3.16
N PRO A 95 -10.80 20.91 -3.13
CA PRO A 95 -9.89 21.31 -4.19
C PRO A 95 -8.78 20.28 -4.43
N ALA A 96 -8.22 20.27 -5.64
CA ALA A 96 -7.09 19.42 -5.96
C ALA A 96 -5.94 19.64 -4.96
N GLY A 97 -5.34 18.55 -4.48
CA GLY A 97 -4.26 18.57 -3.49
C GLY A 97 -4.71 18.79 -2.04
N HIS A 98 -5.99 19.10 -1.79
CA HIS A 98 -6.53 19.15 -0.43
C HIS A 98 -7.07 17.79 0.00
N GLY A 99 -6.84 17.43 1.25
CA GLY A 99 -7.36 16.19 1.80
C GLY A 99 -7.12 16.04 3.29
N LEU A 100 -7.32 14.82 3.81
CA LEU A 100 -7.14 14.52 5.22
C LEU A 100 -5.64 14.42 5.56
N ASN A 101 -5.17 15.30 6.42
CA ASN A 101 -3.93 15.08 7.15
C ASN A 101 -4.21 14.10 8.30
N ALA A 102 -3.88 12.83 8.07
CA ALA A 102 -4.14 11.73 9.00
C ALA A 102 -3.39 11.84 10.35
N GLN A 103 -2.34 12.67 10.41
CA GLN A 103 -1.57 12.92 11.63
C GLN A 103 -2.28 13.92 12.56
N THR A 104 -2.99 14.90 11.98
CA THR A 104 -3.67 15.98 12.75
C THR A 104 -5.20 15.83 12.77
N GLY A 105 -5.77 15.05 11.85
CA GLY A 105 -7.21 14.91 11.63
C GLY A 105 -7.85 16.07 10.86
N VAL A 106 -7.05 17.01 10.35
CA VAL A 106 -7.54 18.23 9.68
C VAL A 106 -7.59 18.04 8.15
N TYR A 107 -8.54 18.71 7.51
CA TYR A 107 -8.61 18.77 6.05
C TYR A 107 -7.98 20.06 5.56
N GLU A 108 -6.89 19.95 4.80
CA GLU A 108 -6.05 21.08 4.40
C GLU A 108 -5.31 20.80 3.09
N ASP A 109 -4.59 21.80 2.56
CA ASP A 109 -3.65 21.59 1.46
C ASP A 109 -2.50 20.70 1.95
N LEU A 110 -2.42 19.48 1.42
CA LEU A 110 -1.47 18.49 1.90
C LEU A 110 -0.02 18.83 1.53
N LEU A 111 0.21 19.49 0.40
CA LEU A 111 1.55 19.92 0.03
C LEU A 111 2.03 21.05 0.94
N ALA A 112 1.15 22.01 1.26
CA ALA A 112 1.44 23.06 2.23
C ALA A 112 1.67 22.50 3.64
N ALA A 113 0.95 21.45 4.02
CA ALA A 113 1.12 20.73 5.29
C ALA A 113 2.36 19.80 5.32
N GLY A 114 3.09 19.66 4.21
CA GLY A 114 4.27 18.80 4.10
C GLY A 114 3.98 17.31 3.92
N VAL A 115 2.72 16.95 3.63
CA VAL A 115 2.27 15.59 3.32
C VAL A 115 2.34 15.37 1.81
N ALA A 116 3.53 14.96 1.35
CA ALA A 116 3.82 14.76 -0.07
C ALA A 116 4.34 13.35 -0.35
N ASP A 117 3.93 12.79 -1.48
CA ASP A 117 4.43 11.52 -2.01
C ASP A 117 5.20 11.76 -3.32
N PRO A 118 6.31 11.05 -3.59
CA PRO A 118 6.96 11.10 -4.89
C PRO A 118 6.05 10.55 -5.99
N VAL A 119 5.93 11.27 -7.11
CA VAL A 119 5.09 10.87 -8.27
C VAL A 119 5.40 9.44 -8.72
N LYS A 120 6.70 9.13 -8.82
CA LYS A 120 7.20 7.82 -9.22
C LYS A 120 6.65 6.70 -8.33
N VAL A 121 6.61 6.91 -7.02
CA VAL A 121 6.13 5.90 -6.06
C VAL A 121 4.64 5.66 -6.24
N THR A 122 3.84 6.73 -6.30
CA THR A 122 2.39 6.64 -6.50
C THR A 122 2.04 5.94 -7.82
N ARG A 123 2.71 6.32 -8.92
CA ARG A 123 2.52 5.72 -10.25
C ARG A 123 2.95 4.26 -10.28
N SER A 124 4.15 3.95 -9.81
CA SER A 124 4.68 2.58 -9.83
C SER A 124 3.87 1.64 -8.92
N ALA A 125 3.37 2.11 -7.78
CA ALA A 125 2.50 1.32 -6.92
C ALA A 125 1.21 0.91 -7.65
N LEU A 126 0.54 1.86 -8.31
CA LEU A 126 -0.66 1.58 -9.10
C LEU A 126 -0.38 0.61 -10.26
N GLN A 127 0.68 0.86 -11.03
CA GLN A 127 1.04 0.04 -12.19
C GLN A 127 1.37 -1.40 -11.79
N ASN A 128 2.15 -1.59 -10.73
CA ASN A 128 2.50 -2.93 -10.24
C ASN A 128 1.29 -3.66 -9.68
N ALA A 129 0.43 -2.97 -8.93
CA ALA A 129 -0.81 -3.55 -8.41
C ALA A 129 -1.75 -3.97 -9.56
N ALA A 130 -1.96 -3.11 -10.55
CA ALA A 130 -2.78 -3.41 -11.72
C ALA A 130 -2.22 -4.57 -12.55
N SER A 131 -0.89 -4.64 -12.70
CA SER A 131 -0.21 -5.73 -13.42
C SER A 131 -0.48 -7.09 -12.79
N ILE A 132 -0.30 -7.21 -11.47
CA ILE A 132 -0.58 -8.46 -10.75
C ILE A 132 -2.09 -8.76 -10.75
N ALA A 133 -2.96 -7.77 -10.52
CA ALA A 133 -4.39 -7.97 -10.55
C ALA A 133 -4.89 -8.48 -11.91
N GLY A 134 -4.39 -7.92 -13.02
CA GLY A 134 -4.73 -8.38 -14.37
C GLY A 134 -4.32 -9.82 -14.63
N LEU A 135 -3.14 -10.24 -14.14
CA LEU A 135 -2.71 -11.64 -14.19
C LEU A 135 -3.66 -12.55 -13.41
N PHE A 136 -4.02 -12.17 -12.18
CA PHE A 136 -4.91 -12.96 -11.33
C PHE A 136 -6.33 -13.08 -11.92
N LEU A 137 -6.88 -12.00 -12.47
CA LEU A 137 -8.22 -11.99 -13.08
C LEU A 137 -8.34 -12.90 -14.31
N THR A 138 -7.22 -13.23 -14.95
CA THR A 138 -7.17 -14.10 -16.13
C THR A 138 -6.67 -15.52 -15.79
N THR A 139 -6.41 -15.81 -14.52
CA THR A 139 -5.92 -17.12 -14.07
C THR A 139 -7.08 -18.08 -13.85
N GLU A 140 -7.28 -19.01 -14.79
CA GLU A 140 -8.33 -20.04 -14.72
C GLU A 140 -7.92 -21.30 -13.94
N ALA A 141 -6.61 -21.57 -13.83
CA ALA A 141 -6.11 -22.75 -13.15
C ALA A 141 -4.74 -22.50 -12.50
N VAL A 142 -4.48 -23.18 -11.38
CA VAL A 142 -3.20 -23.17 -10.67
C VAL A 142 -2.76 -24.60 -10.43
N VAL A 143 -1.52 -24.93 -10.80
CA VAL A 143 -0.87 -26.19 -10.45
C VAL A 143 0.05 -25.91 -9.27
N ALA A 144 -0.19 -26.58 -8.14
CA ALA A 144 0.55 -26.40 -6.91
C ALA A 144 1.02 -27.74 -6.34
N ASP A 145 2.09 -27.70 -5.56
CA ASP A 145 2.55 -28.86 -4.82
C ASP A 145 1.53 -29.29 -3.78
N LYS A 146 1.39 -30.61 -3.60
CA LYS A 146 0.50 -31.16 -2.58
C LYS A 146 1.02 -30.76 -1.20
N PRO A 147 0.19 -30.20 -0.30
CA PRO A 147 0.62 -29.88 1.05
C PRO A 147 1.23 -31.10 1.72
N GLU A 148 2.43 -30.94 2.28
CA GLU A 148 3.03 -31.99 3.09
C GLU A 148 2.12 -32.27 4.29
N LYS A 149 1.90 -33.55 4.59
CA LYS A 149 1.21 -33.90 5.83
C LYS A 149 2.14 -33.54 6.98
N GLU A 150 1.68 -32.69 7.89
CA GLU A 150 2.39 -32.50 9.16
C GLU A 150 2.63 -33.88 9.78
N LYS A 151 3.89 -34.18 10.08
CA LYS A 151 4.23 -35.37 10.87
C LYS A 151 3.49 -35.22 12.18
N ALA A 152 2.52 -36.09 12.44
CA ALA A 152 1.83 -36.13 13.71
C ALA A 152 2.88 -36.15 14.82
N SER A 153 2.97 -35.07 15.59
CA SER A 153 3.69 -35.03 16.85
C SER A 153 3.01 -36.06 17.74
N VAL A 154 3.62 -37.23 17.85
CA VAL A 154 3.12 -38.32 18.68
C VAL A 154 3.07 -37.79 20.11
N PRO A 155 1.89 -37.62 20.74
CA PRO A 155 1.80 -37.17 22.12
C PRO A 155 2.18 -38.35 23.01
N GLY A 156 3.29 -38.24 23.73
CA GLY A 156 3.59 -39.03 24.93
C GLY A 156 3.47 -40.55 24.79
N GLY A 157 4.54 -41.21 24.36
CA GLY A 157 4.84 -42.60 24.69
C GLY A 157 6.06 -42.62 25.58
N GLY A 158 5.91 -43.13 26.80
CA GLY A 158 6.94 -43.10 27.85
C GLY A 158 8.24 -43.82 27.49
N ASP A 159 9.26 -43.42 28.25
CA ASP A 159 10.38 -44.22 28.77
C ASP A 159 10.52 -45.67 28.27
N MET A 160 11.60 -45.92 27.52
CA MET A 160 12.39 -47.15 27.39
C MET A 160 13.28 -46.93 26.15
N GLY A 161 14.58 -46.64 26.25
CA GLY A 161 15.58 -47.43 26.96
C GLY A 161 16.50 -48.06 25.91
N GLY A 162 17.81 -47.83 26.03
CA GLY A 162 18.82 -48.62 25.30
C GLY A 162 19.71 -47.82 24.36
N MET A 163 20.99 -47.77 24.73
CA MET A 163 22.14 -47.37 23.92
C MET A 163 22.17 -48.04 22.54
N ASP A 164 22.73 -47.35 21.54
CA ASP A 164 23.96 -47.82 20.91
C ASP A 164 24.66 -46.70 20.14
N PHE A 165 26.00 -46.77 20.23
CA PHE A 165 27.09 -45.97 19.67
C PHE A 165 26.84 -45.08 18.45
#